data_AF-A0A1D8RXH5-F1
#
_entry.id   AF-A0A1D8RXH5-F1
#
_cell.length_a   1.000
_cell.length_b   1.000
_cell.length_c   1.000
_cell.angle_alpha   90.00
_cell.angle_beta   90.00
_cell.angle_gamma   90.00
#
_symmetry.space_group_name_H-M   'P 1'
#
loop_
_entity.id
_entity.type
_entity.pdbx_description
1 polymer ?
#
loop_
_entity_poly.entity_id
_entity_poly.type
_entity_poly.pdbx_seq_one_letter_code
_entity_poly.pdbx_strand_id
1 'polypeptide(L)'
;MQRLIILIFLLVLALIFLIPNDLKTTVINKIQIDTIGHVIGFFGLTWILVGLMKLPLINTVICLFFYSALTELSQYYLGFRSGEFFDFVADVVGISFFAVLQWLFLLYQQPKGIKK
;
A
#
# COMPACT_ATOMS: atom_id res chain seq x y z
N MET A 1 1.66 22.88 -4.41
CA MET A 1 0.89 21.62 -4.56
C MET A 1 1.33 20.82 -5.76
N GLN A 2 1.06 21.21 -7.01
CA GLN A 2 1.49 20.43 -8.20
C GLN A 2 3.01 20.16 -8.26
N ARG A 3 3.84 21.14 -7.90
CA ARG A 3 5.31 20.95 -7.82
C ARG A 3 5.74 19.95 -6.74
N LEU A 4 4.98 19.84 -5.63
CA LEU A 4 5.26 18.90 -4.54
C LEU A 4 4.91 17.47 -4.95
N ILE A 5 3.77 17.28 -5.63
CA ILE A 5 3.35 15.98 -6.16
C ILE A 5 4.36 15.48 -7.19
N ILE A 6 4.81 16.35 -8.10
CA ILE A 6 5.84 16.02 -9.07
C ILE A 6 7.16 15.66 -8.38
N LEU A 7 7.56 16.39 -7.33
CA LEU A 7 8.75 16.08 -6.53
C LEU A 7 8.66 14.73 -5.84
N ILE A 8 7.52 14.41 -5.21
CA ILE A 8 7.29 13.11 -4.56
C ILE A 8 7.30 11.99 -5.60
N PHE A 9 6.65 12.19 -6.74
CA PHE A 9 6.64 11.22 -7.84
C PHE A 9 8.05 10.96 -8.38
N LEU A 10 8.83 12.02 -8.63
CA LEU A 10 10.22 11.91 -9.09
C LEU A 10 11.11 11.25 -8.04
N LEU A 11 10.90 11.53 -6.75
CA LEU A 11 11.63 10.88 -5.66
C LEU A 11 11.34 9.37 -5.62
N VAL A 12 10.07 8.98 -5.74
CA VAL A 12 9.68 7.56 -5.81
C VAL A 12 10.30 6.89 -7.03
N LEU A 13 10.27 7.55 -8.20
CA LEU A 13 10.89 7.03 -9.42
C LEU A 13 12.42 6.86 -9.29
N ALA A 14 13.08 7.85 -8.69
CA ALA A 14 14.52 7.83 -8.44
C ALA A 14 14.90 6.70 -7.46
N LEU A 15 14.11 6.50 -6.40
CA LEU A 15 14.31 5.40 -5.46
C LEU A 15 14.18 4.04 -6.15
N ILE A 16 13.18 3.84 -7.02
CA ILE A 16 13.02 2.60 -7.81
C ILE A 16 14.22 2.38 -8.75
N PHE A 17 14.72 3.46 -9.35
CA PHE A 17 15.88 3.39 -10.24
C PHE A 17 17.16 3.01 -9.47
N LEU A 18 17.32 3.50 -8.23
CA LEU A 18 18.47 3.24 -7.37
C LEU A 18 18.54 1.79 -6.85
N ILE A 19 17.47 1.01 -6.97
CA ILE A 19 17.47 -0.40 -6.54
C ILE A 19 18.42 -1.21 -7.43
N PRO A 20 19.42 -1.91 -6.84
CA PRO A 20 20.35 -2.79 -7.56
C PRO A 20 19.63 -3.84 -8.41
N ASN A 21 20.17 -4.12 -9.59
CA ASN A 21 19.59 -5.10 -10.51
C ASN A 21 19.53 -6.51 -9.93
N ASP A 22 20.49 -6.89 -9.09
CA ASP A 22 20.54 -8.22 -8.44
C ASP A 22 19.41 -8.38 -7.40
N LEU A 23 19.01 -7.29 -6.74
CA LEU A 23 17.86 -7.29 -5.85
C LEU A 23 16.56 -7.33 -6.66
N LYS A 24 16.48 -6.64 -7.80
CA LYS A 24 15.30 -6.70 -8.69
C LYS A 24 15.06 -8.11 -9.18
N THR A 25 16.07 -8.80 -9.69
CA THR A 25 15.93 -10.17 -10.20
C THR A 25 15.57 -11.15 -9.09
N THR A 26 16.19 -11.03 -7.91
CA THR A 26 15.87 -11.88 -6.75
C THR A 26 14.43 -11.67 -6.26
N VAL A 27 13.95 -10.42 -6.22
CA VAL A 27 12.57 -10.10 -5.81
C VAL A 27 11.57 -10.56 -6.87
N ILE A 28 11.80 -10.26 -8.16
CA ILE A 28 10.89 -10.66 -9.25
C ILE A 28 10.72 -12.18 -9.30
N ASN A 29 11.81 -12.93 -9.11
CA ASN A 29 11.75 -14.40 -9.10
C ASN A 29 10.99 -14.97 -7.89
N LYS A 30 10.76 -14.16 -6.84
CA LYS A 30 9.97 -14.53 -5.66
C LYS A 30 8.53 -14.01 -5.70
N ILE A 31 8.20 -13.07 -6.58
CA ILE A 31 6.83 -12.57 -6.72
C ILE A 31 5.98 -13.66 -7.38
N GLN A 32 5.07 -14.22 -6.60
CA GLN A 32 4.07 -15.16 -7.11
C GLN A 32 2.80 -14.40 -7.52
N ILE A 33 1.95 -15.04 -8.33
CA ILE A 33 0.62 -14.48 -8.70
C ILE A 33 -0.19 -14.17 -7.43
N ASP A 34 -0.01 -14.97 -6.40
CA ASP A 34 -0.67 -14.79 -5.12
C ASP A 34 -0.27 -13.47 -4.43
N THR A 35 1.02 -13.14 -4.38
CA THR A 35 1.53 -11.87 -3.85
C THR A 35 0.94 -10.66 -4.59
N ILE A 36 0.71 -10.75 -5.91
CA ILE A 36 0.03 -9.70 -6.68
C ILE A 36 -1.45 -9.61 -6.25
N GLY A 37 -2.09 -10.75 -6.03
CA GLY A 37 -3.44 -10.85 -5.48
C GLY A 37 -3.58 -10.16 -4.13
N HIS A 38 -2.60 -10.33 -3.24
CA HIS A 38 -2.51 -9.65 -1.95
C HIS A 38 -2.50 -8.11 -2.10
N VAL A 39 -1.62 -7.56 -2.96
CA VAL A 39 -1.58 -6.11 -3.24
C VAL A 39 -2.94 -5.60 -3.71
N ILE A 40 -3.52 -6.24 -4.73
CA ILE A 40 -4.78 -5.80 -5.35
C ILE A 40 -5.95 -5.96 -4.36
N GLY A 41 -5.98 -7.07 -3.63
CA GLY A 41 -7.03 -7.39 -2.67
C GLY A 41 -7.08 -6.38 -1.53
N PHE A 42 -5.94 -6.10 -0.90
CA PHE A 42 -5.87 -5.13 0.19
C PHE A 42 -6.03 -3.68 -0.27
N PHE A 43 -5.56 -3.34 -1.48
CA PHE A 43 -5.88 -2.05 -2.09
C PHE A 43 -7.40 -1.88 -2.25
N GLY A 44 -8.08 -2.87 -2.86
CA GLY A 44 -9.52 -2.85 -3.07
C GLY A 44 -10.31 -2.83 -1.76
N LEU A 45 -9.88 -3.62 -0.76
CA LEU A 45 -10.48 -3.63 0.57
C LEU A 45 -10.37 -2.25 1.24
N THR A 46 -9.18 -1.64 1.21
CA THR A 46 -8.97 -0.28 1.76
C THR A 46 -9.85 0.73 1.04
N TRP A 47 -9.96 0.64 -0.29
CA TRP A 47 -10.84 1.50 -1.09
C TRP A 47 -12.31 1.33 -0.73
N ILE A 48 -12.80 0.11 -0.53
CA ILE A 48 -14.19 -0.13 -0.11
C ILE A 48 -14.43 0.48 1.27
N LEU A 49 -13.54 0.25 2.23
CA LEU A 49 -13.70 0.72 3.61
C LEU A 49 -13.66 2.25 3.71
N VAL A 50 -12.73 2.92 3.02
CA VAL A 50 -12.58 4.38 3.10
C VAL A 50 -13.45 5.10 2.07
N GLY A 51 -13.51 4.61 0.84
CA GLY A 51 -14.24 5.24 -0.25
C GLY A 51 -15.75 5.00 -0.18
N LEU A 52 -16.16 3.73 -0.05
CA LEU A 52 -17.58 3.35 -0.05
C LEU A 52 -18.20 3.48 1.34
N MET A 53 -17.55 2.93 2.37
CA MET A 53 -18.07 2.95 3.77
C MET A 53 -17.71 4.23 4.52
N LYS A 54 -16.88 5.11 3.94
CA LYS A 54 -16.49 6.42 4.51
C LYS A 54 -15.83 6.32 5.90
N LEU A 55 -15.12 5.23 6.17
CA LEU A 55 -14.38 5.08 7.42
C LEU A 55 -13.18 6.04 7.49
N PRO A 56 -12.78 6.49 8.69
CA PRO A 56 -11.64 7.37 8.87
C PRO A 56 -10.34 6.70 8.38
N LEU A 57 -9.66 7.35 7.43
CA LEU A 57 -8.50 6.81 6.71
C LEU A 57 -7.41 6.25 7.64
N ILE A 58 -6.99 7.04 8.64
CA ILE A 58 -5.89 6.67 9.55
C ILE A 58 -6.25 5.41 10.35
N ASN A 59 -7.45 5.37 10.94
CA ASN A 59 -7.91 4.21 11.70
C ASN A 59 -8.01 2.97 10.80
N THR A 60 -8.56 3.11 9.58
CA THR A 60 -8.66 1.99 8.64
C THR A 60 -7.29 1.44 8.27
N VAL A 61 -6.31 2.31 7.97
CA VAL A 61 -4.94 1.88 7.64
C VAL A 61 -4.30 1.13 8.81
N ILE A 62 -4.38 1.68 10.03
CA ILE A 62 -3.83 1.03 11.22
C ILE A 62 -4.50 -0.33 11.45
N CYS A 63 -5.82 -0.40 11.41
CA CYS A 63 -6.55 -1.65 11.57
C CYS A 63 -6.20 -2.68 10.50
N LEU A 64 -6.04 -2.26 9.24
CA LEU A 64 -5.70 -3.15 8.14
C LEU A 64 -4.27 -3.67 8.23
N PHE A 65 -3.31 -2.89 8.75
CA PHE A 65 -1.95 -3.38 9.02
C PHE A 65 -1.93 -4.47 10.09
N PHE A 66 -2.71 -4.28 11.17
CA PHE A 66 -2.85 -5.33 12.18
C PHE A 66 -3.59 -6.55 11.63
N TYR A 67 -4.65 -6.32 10.85
CA TYR A 67 -5.41 -7.38 10.23
C TYR A 67 -4.52 -8.22 9.28
N SER A 68 -3.72 -7.60 8.41
CA SER A 68 -2.80 -8.32 7.51
C SER A 68 -1.72 -9.09 8.28
N ALA A 69 -1.17 -8.52 9.36
CA ALA A 69 -0.22 -9.23 10.21
C ALA A 69 -0.86 -10.46 10.86
N LEU A 70 -2.11 -10.33 11.30
CA LEU A 70 -2.87 -11.43 11.92
C LEU A 70 -3.27 -12.50 10.92
N THR A 71 -3.60 -12.16 9.67
CA THR A 71 -3.91 -13.15 8.63
C THR A 71 -2.69 -14.00 8.30
N GLU A 72 -1.52 -13.39 8.16
CA GLU A 72 -0.26 -14.10 7.92
C GLU A 72 0.16 -14.96 9.11
N LEU A 73 0.02 -14.43 10.33
CA LEU A 73 0.24 -15.21 11.54
C LEU A 73 -0.70 -16.42 11.61
N SER A 74 -1.98 -16.23 11.27
CA SER A 74 -2.97 -17.29 11.25
C SER A 74 -2.64 -18.35 10.19
N GLN A 75 -2.23 -17.93 8.99
CA GLN A 75 -1.81 -18.84 7.92
C GLN A 75 -0.58 -19.66 8.31
N TYR A 76 0.41 -19.03 8.98
CA TYR A 76 1.57 -19.71 9.52
C TYR A 76 1.19 -20.78 10.55
N TYR A 77 0.32 -20.46 11.51
CA TYR A 77 -0.11 -21.41 12.54
C TYR A 77 -0.99 -22.54 12.01
N LEU A 78 -1.85 -22.25 11.02
CA LEU A 78 -2.78 -23.24 10.47
C LEU A 78 -2.10 -24.20 9.48
N GLY A 79 -0.85 -23.95 9.10
CA GLY A 79 -0.06 -24.85 8.25
C GLY A 79 -0.57 -24.98 6.81
N PHE A 80 -1.53 -24.14 6.39
CA PHE A 80 -2.04 -24.12 5.03
C PHE A 80 -1.01 -23.57 4.04
N ARG A 81 -0.03 -22.78 4.52
CA ARG A 81 1.08 -22.22 3.75
C ARG A 81 2.21 -21.77 4.68
N SER A 82 3.45 -21.78 4.21
CA SER A 82 4.54 -21.04 4.88
C SER A 82 4.21 -19.56 4.78
N GLY A 83 3.82 -18.90 5.88
CA GLY A 83 3.57 -17.46 5.89
C GLY A 83 4.74 -16.73 5.25
N GLU A 84 4.54 -16.21 4.04
CA GLU A 84 5.60 -15.59 3.28
C GLU A 84 5.63 -14.13 3.70
N PHE A 85 6.76 -13.70 4.27
CA PHE A 85 6.97 -12.30 4.61
C PHE A 85 6.69 -11.35 3.43
N PHE A 86 6.82 -11.84 2.20
CA PHE A 86 6.50 -11.09 0.98
C PHE A 86 5.00 -10.82 0.80
N ASP A 87 4.13 -11.71 1.24
CA ASP A 87 2.67 -11.55 1.15
C ASP A 87 2.19 -10.50 2.18
N PHE A 88 2.74 -10.51 3.40
CA PHE A 88 2.54 -9.41 4.36
C PHE A 88 2.98 -8.05 3.79
N VAL A 89 4.15 -8.00 3.16
CA VAL A 89 4.67 -6.77 2.54
C VAL A 89 3.76 -6.33 1.40
N ALA A 90 3.26 -7.26 0.59
CA ALA A 90 2.28 -6.97 -0.46
C ALA A 90 1.00 -6.34 0.08
N ASP A 91 0.47 -6.84 1.19
CA ASP A 91 -0.70 -6.25 1.85
C ASP A 91 -0.43 -4.80 2.27
N VAL A 92 0.70 -4.56 2.94
CA VAL A 92 1.11 -3.23 3.40
C VAL A 92 1.29 -2.28 2.21
N VAL A 93 1.86 -2.75 1.10
CA VAL A 93 2.01 -1.98 -0.14
C VAL A 93 0.65 -1.61 -0.71
N GLY A 94 -0.31 -2.55 -0.79
CA GLY A 94 -1.66 -2.27 -1.29
C GLY A 94 -2.40 -1.22 -0.47
N ILE A 95 -2.40 -1.38 0.87
CA ILE A 95 -3.05 -0.44 1.80
C ILE A 95 -2.40 0.96 1.71
N SER A 96 -1.06 1.01 1.75
CA SER A 96 -0.32 2.27 1.72
C SER A 96 -0.51 2.99 0.38
N PHE A 97 -0.55 2.24 -0.72
CA PHE A 97 -0.77 2.81 -2.04
C PHE A 97 -2.12 3.50 -2.12
N PHE A 98 -3.19 2.86 -1.64
CA PHE A 98 -4.50 3.51 -1.55
C PHE A 98 -4.47 4.75 -0.65
N ALA A 99 -3.86 4.65 0.54
CA ALA A 99 -3.81 5.76 1.48
C ALA A 99 -3.08 6.99 0.91
N VAL A 100 -1.97 6.79 0.19
CA VAL A 100 -1.25 7.86 -0.51
C VAL A 100 -2.12 8.47 -1.60
N LEU A 101 -2.81 7.68 -2.42
CA LEU A 101 -3.71 8.19 -3.45
C LEU A 101 -4.85 9.03 -2.85
N GLN A 102 -5.47 8.54 -1.78
CA GLN A 102 -6.53 9.26 -1.07
C GLN A 102 -6.00 10.57 -0.47
N TRP A 103 -4.80 10.55 0.13
CA TRP A 103 -4.19 11.75 0.68
C TRP A 103 -3.86 12.78 -0.40
N LEU A 104 -3.28 12.35 -1.53
CA LEU A 104 -3.01 13.20 -2.69
C LEU A 104 -4.31 13.81 -3.25
N PHE A 105 -5.39 13.04 -3.31
CA PHE A 105 -6.70 13.51 -3.76
C PHE A 105 -7.24 14.59 -2.82
N LEU A 106 -7.19 14.38 -1.50
CA LEU A 106 -7.60 15.37 -0.50
C LEU A 106 -6.76 16.65 -0.61
N LEU A 107 -5.44 16.53 -0.78
CA LEU A 107 -4.54 17.68 -0.98
C LEU A 107 -4.82 18.44 -2.28
N TYR A 108 -5.27 17.77 -3.33
CA TYR A 108 -5.68 18.40 -4.59
C TYR A 108 -7.04 19.10 -4.45
N GLN A 109 -7.97 18.51 -3.71
CA GLN A 109 -9.31 19.08 -3.51
C GLN A 109 -9.34 20.31 -2.60
N GLN A 110 -8.33 20.51 -1.73
CA GLN A 110 -8.20 21.74 -0.94
C GLN A 110 -8.12 22.96 -1.87
N PRO A 111 -9.19 23.77 -2.00
CA PRO A 111 -9.16 24.97 -2.82
C PRO A 111 -8.17 25.96 -2.19
N LYS A 112 -7.49 26.76 -3.01
CA LYS A 112 -6.65 27.90 -2.57
C LYS A 112 -7.49 29.00 -1.89
N GLY A 113 -8.08 28.69 -0.74
CA GLY A 113 -9.11 29.49 -0.11
C GLY A 113 -9.05 29.43 1.42
N ILE A 114 -7.87 29.62 2.00
CA ILE A 114 -7.79 30.17 3.36
C ILE A 114 -6.99 31.47 3.25
N LYS A 115 -7.70 32.53 2.85
CA LYS A 115 -7.48 33.84 3.45
C LYS A 115 -8.23 33.82 4.78
N LYS A 116 -7.50 33.75 5.89
CA LYS A 116 -7.78 34.51 7.10
C LYS A 116 -6.51 34.54 7.94
#